data_AF-A0A2D7X388-F1
#
_entry.id   AF-A0A2D7X388-F1
#
_cell.length_a   1.000
_cell.length_b   1.000
_cell.length_c   1.000
_cell.angle_alpha   90.00
_cell.angle_beta   90.00
_cell.angle_gamma   90.00
#
_symmetry.space_group_name_H-M   'P 1'
#
loop_
_entity.id
_entity.type
_entity.pdbx_description
1 polymer ?
#
loop_
_entity_poly.entity_id
_entity_poly.type
_entity_poly.pdbx_seq_one_letter_code
_entity_poly.pdbx_strand_id
1 'polypeptide(L)'
;MSTKASIAAGDKFHLYNEELLSSEPRSVFLNLEKPSSYEISKETFKDQIIESLTVEILSEVLDEIAIRWIKYRKLQGAVGGPVGLEWGSPNCPYD
;
A
#
# COMPACT_ATOMS: atom_id res chain seq x y z
N MET A 1 18.84 -2.08 -16.84
CA MET A 1 18.83 -1.78 -15.40
C MET A 1 17.44 -1.29 -15.04
N SER A 2 16.79 -1.90 -14.05
CA SER A 2 15.49 -1.44 -13.52
C SER A 2 15.75 -0.45 -12.39
N THR A 3 15.07 0.70 -12.41
CA THR A 3 15.20 1.72 -11.36
C THR A 3 13.98 1.64 -10.45
N LYS A 4 14.18 1.57 -9.14
CA LYS A 4 13.07 1.63 -8.17
C LYS A 4 12.62 3.08 -8.01
N ALA A 5 11.37 3.37 -8.37
CA ALA A 5 10.74 4.65 -8.10
C ALA A 5 9.97 4.59 -6.78
N SER A 6 10.50 5.28 -5.76
CA SER A 6 9.89 5.34 -4.43
C SER A 6 8.56 6.12 -4.45
N ILE A 7 7.52 5.52 -3.87
CA ILE A 7 6.23 6.18 -3.63
C ILE A 7 6.17 6.67 -2.19
N ALA A 8 6.49 5.79 -1.25
CA ALA A 8 6.52 6.09 0.17
C ALA A 8 7.59 5.26 0.85
N ALA A 9 8.37 5.89 1.72
CA ALA A 9 9.33 5.21 2.57
C ALA A 9 9.20 5.74 4.00
N GLY A 10 9.37 4.85 4.95
CA GLY A 10 9.50 5.12 6.37
C GLY A 10 10.45 4.09 6.99
N ASP A 11 10.70 4.19 8.29
CA ASP A 11 11.70 3.37 8.98
C ASP A 11 11.42 1.86 8.93
N LYS A 12 10.16 1.47 8.68
CA LYS A 12 9.71 0.06 8.68
C LYS A 12 9.18 -0.40 7.32
N PHE A 13 9.12 0.47 6.31
CA PHE A 13 8.51 0.10 5.05
C PHE A 13 9.03 0.91 3.86
N HIS A 14 8.92 0.31 2.68
CA HIS A 14 9.16 0.99 1.41
C HIS A 14 8.15 0.52 0.37
N LEU A 15 7.26 1.44 -0.03
CA LEU A 15 6.35 1.29 -1.15
C LEU A 15 6.98 1.91 -2.40
N TYR A 16 7.14 1.12 -3.45
CA TYR A 16 7.80 1.55 -4.70
C TYR A 16 7.24 0.85 -5.93
N ASN A 17 7.57 1.40 -7.08
CA ASN A 17 7.37 0.77 -8.38
C ASN A 17 8.73 0.40 -8.97
N GLU A 18 8.74 -0.59 -9.86
CA GLU A 18 9.89 -0.80 -10.74
C GLU A 18 9.63 -0.10 -12.06
N GLU A 19 10.43 0.92 -12.38
CA GLU A 19 10.35 1.60 -13.66
C GLU A 19 11.03 0.75 -14.73
N LEU A 20 10.20 0.14 -15.57
CA LEU A 20 10.62 -0.39 -16.85
C LEU A 20 10.67 0.75 -17.87
N LEU A 21 11.65 0.72 -18.75
CA LEU A 21 11.98 1.80 -19.72
C LEU A 21 10.84 2.24 -20.66
N SER A 22 9.63 1.64 -20.61
CA SER A 22 8.62 1.85 -21.64
C SER A 22 7.14 1.80 -21.21
N SER A 23 6.78 1.79 -19.92
CA SER A 23 5.35 1.85 -19.53
C SER A 23 5.13 2.41 -18.13
N GLU A 24 3.99 3.07 -17.92
CA GLU A 24 3.48 3.36 -16.58
C GLU A 24 3.50 2.08 -15.71
N PRO A 25 3.93 2.17 -14.45
CA PRO A 25 4.08 0.99 -13.62
C PRO A 25 2.72 0.34 -13.33
N ARG A 26 2.55 -0.91 -13.79
CA ARG A 26 1.34 -1.71 -13.57
C ARG A 26 1.27 -2.32 -12.17
N SER A 27 2.40 -2.41 -11.50
CA SER A 27 2.55 -3.11 -10.22
C SER A 27 3.29 -2.21 -9.23
N VAL A 28 2.91 -2.36 -7.97
CA VAL A 28 3.57 -1.71 -6.83
C VAL A 28 4.08 -2.80 -5.89
N PHE A 29 5.17 -2.51 -5.20
CA PHE A 29 5.80 -3.43 -4.26
C PHE A 29 5.85 -2.76 -2.90
N LEU A 30 5.32 -3.45 -1.88
CA LEU A 30 5.46 -3.06 -0.49
C LEU A 30 6.52 -3.96 0.16
N ASN A 31 7.66 -3.37 0.48
CA ASN A 31 8.68 -4.01 1.31
C ASN A 31 8.45 -3.61 2.77
N LEU A 32 8.50 -4.59 3.67
CA LEU A 32 8.34 -4.39 5.11
C LEU A 32 9.62 -4.82 5.81
N GLU A 33 10.20 -3.93 6.60
CA GLU A 33 11.42 -4.18 7.34
C GLU A 33 11.10 -4.64 8.76
N LYS A 34 11.55 -5.85 9.12
CA LYS A 34 11.39 -6.44 10.46
C LYS A 34 9.92 -6.40 10.94
N PRO A 35 8.98 -7.03 10.21
CA PRO A 35 7.60 -7.09 10.66
C PRO A 35 7.50 -7.81 12.01
N SER A 36 6.55 -7.38 12.85
CA SER A 36 6.34 -7.98 14.18
C SER A 36 6.02 -9.47 14.10
N SER A 37 5.20 -9.85 13.12
CA SER A 37 4.91 -11.24 12.78
C SER A 37 4.61 -11.39 11.28
N TYR A 38 4.90 -12.56 10.74
CA TYR A 38 4.49 -12.96 9.40
C TYR A 38 4.22 -14.46 9.37
N GLU A 39 3.28 -14.87 8.53
CA GLU A 39 2.89 -16.25 8.31
C GLU A 39 2.85 -16.52 6.80
N ILE A 40 3.45 -17.63 6.39
CA ILE A 40 3.37 -18.13 5.02
C ILE A 40 2.62 -19.44 5.09
N SER A 41 1.44 -19.50 4.48
CA SER A 41 0.68 -20.73 4.36
C SER A 41 0.65 -21.22 2.91
N LYS A 42 0.69 -22.54 2.76
CA LYS A 42 0.58 -23.23 1.48
C LYS A 42 -0.38 -24.39 1.65
N GLU A 43 -1.54 -24.26 1.04
CA GLU A 43 -2.61 -25.24 1.12
C GLU A 43 -2.85 -25.85 -0.25
N THR A 44 -3.06 -27.17 -0.29
CA THR A 44 -3.47 -27.86 -1.51
C THR A 44 -4.94 -28.22 -1.39
N PHE A 45 -5.79 -27.61 -2.22
CA PHE A 45 -7.22 -27.89 -2.26
C PHE A 45 -7.66 -28.20 -3.69
N LYS A 46 -8.25 -29.39 -3.91
CA LYS A 46 -8.73 -29.85 -5.23
C LYS A 46 -7.70 -29.67 -6.36
N ASP A 47 -6.48 -30.18 -6.15
CA ASP A 47 -5.35 -30.08 -7.08
C ASP A 47 -4.86 -28.65 -7.40
N GLN A 48 -5.33 -27.65 -6.64
CA GLN A 48 -4.81 -26.29 -6.70
C GLN A 48 -3.96 -26.01 -5.48
N ILE A 49 -2.82 -25.34 -5.70
CA ILE A 49 -1.95 -24.84 -4.64
C ILE A 49 -2.36 -23.38 -4.38
N ILE A 50 -2.76 -23.10 -3.15
CA ILE A 50 -3.08 -21.76 -2.65
C ILE A 50 -1.93 -21.36 -1.73
N GLU A 51 -1.21 -20.30 -2.11
CA GLU A 51 -0.14 -19.70 -1.31
C GLU A 51 -0.65 -18.39 -0.73
N SER A 52 -0.49 -18.20 0.58
CA SER A 52 -0.85 -16.95 1.25
C SER A 52 0.30 -16.44 2.11
N LEU A 53 0.43 -15.12 2.15
CA LEU A 53 1.37 -14.40 3.00
C LEU A 53 0.55 -13.43 3.86
N THR A 54 0.57 -13.63 5.17
CA THR A 54 0.00 -12.73 6.15
C THR A 54 1.14 -12.02 6.86
N VAL A 55 1.09 -10.69 6.96
CA VAL A 55 2.09 -9.90 7.67
C VAL A 55 1.39 -8.94 8.61
N GLU A 56 1.86 -8.88 9.85
CA GLU A 56 1.40 -7.87 10.80
C GLU A 56 2.04 -6.52 10.47
N ILE A 57 1.19 -5.52 10.30
CA ILE A 57 1.57 -4.13 10.05
C ILE A 57 0.86 -3.28 11.11
N LEU A 58 1.61 -2.41 11.78
CA LEU A 58 1.02 -1.46 12.73
C LEU A 58 0.04 -0.54 12.01
N SER A 59 -1.11 -0.27 12.63
CA SER A 59 -2.17 0.55 12.02
C SER A 59 -1.66 1.91 11.59
N GLU A 60 -0.84 2.60 12.40
CA GLU A 60 -0.32 3.92 12.03
C GLU A 60 0.57 3.89 10.78
N VAL A 61 1.30 2.78 10.59
CA VAL A 61 2.15 2.58 9.41
C VAL A 61 1.29 2.34 8.17
N LEU A 62 0.23 1.54 8.31
CA LEU A 62 -0.71 1.29 7.21
C LEU A 62 -1.47 2.56 6.81
N ASP A 63 -1.88 3.38 7.78
CA ASP A 63 -2.51 4.68 7.55
C ASP A 63 -1.57 5.61 6.76
N GLU A 64 -0.30 5.68 7.16
CA GLU A 64 0.72 6.46 6.44
C GLU A 64 0.89 5.98 4.99
N ILE A 65 0.99 4.66 4.78
CA ILE A 65 1.08 4.04 3.45
C ILE A 65 -0.15 4.42 2.61
N ALA A 66 -1.35 4.25 3.17
CA ALA A 66 -2.61 4.51 2.47
C ALA A 66 -2.75 5.99 2.07
N ILE A 67 -2.48 6.92 2.98
CA ILE A 67 -2.56 8.36 2.69
C ILE A 67 -1.57 8.75 1.59
N ARG A 68 -0.32 8.28 1.68
CA ARG A 68 0.70 8.57 0.66
C ARG A 68 0.33 7.96 -0.69
N TRP A 69 -0.24 6.76 -0.70
CA TRP A 69 -0.72 6.11 -1.92
C TRP A 69 -1.86 6.89 -2.60
N ILE A 70 -2.88 7.29 -1.85
CA ILE A 70 -4.02 8.07 -2.35
C ILE A 70 -3.52 9.40 -2.94
N LYS A 71 -2.59 10.08 -2.25
CA LYS A 71 -1.97 11.32 -2.75
C LYS A 71 -1.16 11.09 -4.03
N TYR A 72 -0.32 10.05 -4.07
CA TYR A 72 0.50 9.71 -5.25
C TYR A 72 -0.37 9.43 -6.49
N ARG A 73 -1.46 8.67 -6.31
CA ARG A 73 -2.41 8.32 -7.39
C ARG A 73 -3.45 9.40 -7.70
N LYS A 74 -3.45 10.51 -6.94
CA LYS A 74 -4.43 11.60 -7.03
C LYS A 74 -5.89 11.10 -6.90
N LEU A 75 -6.14 10.23 -5.93
CA LEU A 75 -7.45 9.59 -5.71
C LEU A 75 -8.36 10.35 -4.74
N GLN A 76 -8.08 11.62 -4.45
CA GLN A 76 -8.87 12.44 -3.51
C GLN A 76 -10.36 12.51 -3.89
N GLY A 77 -10.65 12.59 -5.18
CA GLY A 77 -12.04 12.59 -5.66
C GLY A 77 -12.79 11.28 -5.36
N ALA A 78 -12.10 10.15 -5.30
CA ALA A 78 -12.70 8.85 -5.00
C ALA A 78 -13.05 8.69 -3.51
N VAL A 79 -12.35 9.41 -2.63
CA VAL A 79 -12.65 9.44 -1.19
C VAL A 79 -13.56 10.61 -0.80
N GLY A 80 -14.06 11.39 -1.77
CA GLY A 80 -15.05 12.44 -1.50
C GLY A 80 -14.48 13.72 -0.90
N GLY A 81 -13.19 14.00 -1.08
CA GLY A 81 -12.55 15.21 -0.58
C GLY A 81 -11.04 15.08 -0.42
N PRO A 82 -10.35 16.10 0.11
CA PRO A 82 -8.95 15.95 0.51
C PRO A 82 -8.80 14.77 1.48
N VAL A 83 -7.71 14.02 1.38
CA VAL A 83 -7.46 12.86 2.25
C VAL A 83 -7.43 13.28 3.72
N GLY A 84 -8.26 12.64 4.56
CA GLY A 84 -8.48 12.98 5.97
C GLY A 84 -9.53 14.06 6.22
N LEU A 85 -10.09 14.66 5.17
CA LEU A 85 -11.14 15.69 5.19
C LEU A 85 -12.26 15.32 4.19
N GLU A 86 -12.53 14.04 4.06
CA GLU A 86 -13.60 13.52 3.21
C GLU A 86 -14.96 14.06 3.65
N TRP A 87 -15.86 14.39 2.71
CA TRP A 87 -17.22 14.77 3.08
C TRP A 87 -17.93 13.68 3.89
N GLY A 88 -18.51 14.07 5.02
CA GLY A 88 -19.14 13.14 5.97
C GLY A 88 -18.16 12.43 6.92
N SER A 89 -16.86 12.70 6.84
CA SER A 89 -15.89 12.24 7.85
C SER A 89 -16.12 12.99 9.17
N PRO A 90 -16.04 12.33 10.34
CA PRO A 90 -16.15 12.98 11.65
C PRO A 90 -15.15 14.13 11.87
N ASN A 91 -14.05 14.13 11.10
CA ASN A 91 -12.98 15.11 11.17
C ASN A 91 -13.04 16.16 10.05
N CYS A 92 -14.08 16.15 9.20
CA CYS A 92 -14.25 17.16 8.16
C CYS A 92 -14.82 18.45 8.77
N PRO A 93 -14.14 19.61 8.64
CA PRO A 93 -14.62 20.89 9.18
C PRO A 93 -15.74 21.52 8.33
N TYR A 94 -16.13 20.87 7.23
CA TYR A 94 -17.15 21.33 6.31
C TYR A 94 -18.34 20.36 6.40
N ASP A 95 -19.45 20.86 6.96
CA ASP A 95 -20.79 20.23 6.92
C ASP A 95 -21.52 20.64 5.62
#